data_AF-A0AAV5AN25-F1
#
_entry.id   AF-A0AAV5AN25-F1
#
_cell.length_a   1.000
_cell.length_b   1.000
_cell.length_c   1.000
_cell.angle_alpha   90.00
_cell.angle_beta   90.00
_cell.angle_gamma   90.00
#
_symmetry.space_group_name_H-M   'P 1'
#
loop_
_entity.id
_entity.type
_entity.pdbx_description
1 polymer ?
#
loop_
_entity_poly.entity_id
_entity_poly.type
_entity_poly.pdbx_seq_one_letter_code
_entity_poly.pdbx_strand_id
1 'polypeptide(L)'
;MSIPESERPIFEFGNEECQMDALNWVIIIFTIITTSVTWWLLQSPTLFKKGFRYFMHDIAWECLRLHSPGWVAGSALHKQDRKYWVMAYYTGINKEPTWFDTTKNVVIDFLVIISTISSVYKLCKAELSSQSLSHLGGLNGALPAYPSLPAAVYGLWISLAARTQLRVWIVVTIGFVIMSAVIAGIATSIALTDQSGDNIWIAPTIFAIYMAFPFFLLHHKLLLVCMLLSILTRLGPLIGGALTTPPYPPFCVVRGWGLAGPVLGLGIIGFLLALNGIFLRPRAEEDIVGESIGTSSFRAKTREDWDSRFISKVKRTRYW
;
A
#
# COMPACT_ATOMS: atom_id res chain seq x y z
N MET A 1 3.45 4.64 -63.10
CA MET A 1 3.24 3.32 -62.50
C MET A 1 2.73 3.58 -61.09
N SER A 2 1.41 3.70 -60.96
CA SER A 2 0.70 4.03 -59.73
C SER A 2 0.45 2.75 -58.95
N ILE A 3 0.89 2.73 -57.70
CA ILE A 3 0.65 1.61 -56.78
C ILE A 3 -0.87 1.58 -56.51
N PRO A 4 -1.55 0.44 -56.69
CA PRO A 4 -2.99 0.34 -56.47
C PRO A 4 -3.31 0.59 -54.99
N GLU A 5 -4.33 1.42 -54.76
CA GLU A 5 -4.77 1.88 -53.44
C GLU A 5 -5.56 0.82 -52.64
N SER A 6 -5.57 -0.44 -53.09
CA SER A 6 -6.45 -1.50 -52.57
C SER A 6 -5.83 -2.38 -51.49
N GLU A 7 -4.66 -2.05 -50.97
CA GLU A 7 -4.00 -2.80 -49.87
C GLU A 7 -3.59 -1.90 -48.70
N ARG A 8 -4.41 -0.90 -48.37
CA ARG A 8 -4.36 -0.41 -46.98
C ARG A 8 -5.09 -1.45 -46.14
N PRO A 9 -4.43 -2.14 -45.19
CA PRO A 9 -5.18 -2.89 -44.18
C PRO A 9 -6.02 -1.85 -43.45
N ILE A 10 -7.32 -1.86 -43.73
CA ILE A 10 -8.30 -1.23 -42.88
C ILE A 10 -8.22 -2.06 -41.60
N PHE A 11 -7.41 -1.61 -40.64
CA PHE A 11 -7.64 -1.96 -39.25
C PHE A 11 -9.00 -1.38 -38.91
N GLU A 12 -10.06 -2.10 -39.28
CA GLU A 12 -11.32 -2.06 -38.56
C GLU A 12 -10.97 -2.50 -37.14
N PHE A 13 -10.52 -1.54 -36.33
CA PHE A 13 -10.78 -1.59 -34.90
C PHE A 13 -12.29 -1.58 -34.82
N GLY A 14 -12.88 -2.78 -34.82
CA GLY A 14 -14.28 -2.97 -34.52
C GLY A 14 -14.59 -2.10 -33.32
N ASN A 15 -15.57 -1.22 -33.49
CA ASN A 15 -16.23 -0.50 -32.43
C ASN A 15 -16.99 -1.51 -31.56
N GLU A 16 -16.29 -2.49 -30.97
CA GLU A 16 -16.75 -3.06 -29.71
C GLU A 16 -16.64 -1.91 -28.72
N GLU A 17 -17.76 -1.21 -28.54
CA GLU A 17 -17.93 -0.24 -27.49
C GLU A 17 -17.39 -0.88 -26.21
N CYS A 18 -16.32 -0.32 -25.65
CA CYS A 18 -15.78 -0.87 -24.42
C CYS A 18 -16.75 -0.56 -23.29
N GLN A 19 -17.73 -1.44 -23.10
CA GLN A 19 -18.74 -1.30 -22.06
C GLN A 19 -18.15 -1.77 -20.74
N MET A 20 -18.14 -0.86 -19.76
CA MET A 20 -17.65 -1.15 -18.43
C MET A 20 -18.78 -1.66 -17.56
N ASP A 21 -18.72 -2.94 -17.21
CA ASP A 21 -19.56 -3.50 -16.16
C ASP A 21 -19.34 -2.77 -14.83
N ALA A 22 -20.42 -2.65 -14.05
CA ALA A 22 -20.42 -2.01 -12.73
C ALA A 22 -19.31 -2.56 -11.81
N LEU A 23 -19.03 -3.86 -11.89
CA LEU A 23 -17.96 -4.50 -11.12
C LEU A 23 -16.59 -3.86 -11.38
N ASN A 24 -16.28 -3.48 -12.62
CA ASN A 24 -14.99 -2.89 -12.92
C ASN A 24 -14.89 -1.37 -12.84
N TRP A 25 -16.02 -0.68 -12.75
CA TRP A 25 -16.06 0.63 -12.11
C TRP A 25 -15.71 0.56 -10.63
N VAL A 26 -16.31 -0.39 -9.89
CA VAL A 26 -16.05 -0.57 -8.46
C VAL A 26 -14.56 -0.86 -8.20
N ILE A 27 -13.94 -1.75 -9.00
CA ILE A 27 -12.51 -2.06 -8.87
C ILE A 27 -11.64 -0.81 -9.08
N ILE A 28 -11.86 -0.03 -10.15
CA ILE A 28 -11.08 1.20 -10.40
C ILE A 28 -11.30 2.21 -9.28
N ILE A 29 -12.55 2.53 -8.95
CA ILE A 29 -12.87 3.58 -7.98
C ILE A 29 -12.31 3.22 -6.61
N PHE A 30 -12.51 1.99 -6.14
CA PHE A 30 -12.00 1.56 -4.84
C PHE A 30 -10.48 1.52 -4.83
N THR A 31 -9.84 1.10 -5.92
CA THR A 31 -8.38 1.18 -6.03
C THR A 31 -7.91 2.62 -5.90
N ILE A 32 -8.43 3.56 -6.71
CA ILE A 32 -8.02 4.97 -6.66
C ILE A 32 -8.26 5.57 -5.27
N ILE A 33 -9.41 5.30 -4.65
CA ILE A 33 -9.72 5.81 -3.31
C ILE A 33 -8.71 5.25 -2.29
N THR A 34 -8.48 3.95 -2.30
CA THR A 34 -7.63 3.27 -1.31
C THR A 34 -6.13 3.53 -1.51
N THR A 35 -5.65 3.73 -2.75
CA THR A 35 -4.24 3.97 -3.03
C THR A 35 -3.86 5.45 -3.05
N SER A 36 -4.79 6.33 -3.43
CA SER A 36 -4.44 7.70 -3.84
C SER A 36 -5.18 8.80 -3.09
N VAL A 37 -6.36 8.53 -2.50
CA VAL A 37 -7.19 9.56 -1.86
C VAL A 37 -7.12 9.48 -0.34
N THR A 38 -7.27 8.27 0.20
CA THR A 38 -7.41 8.05 1.65
C THR A 38 -6.24 8.59 2.47
N TRP A 39 -5.00 8.48 1.97
CA TRP A 39 -3.81 8.80 2.78
C TRP A 39 -3.62 10.30 3.10
N TRP A 40 -4.11 11.21 2.25
CA TRP A 40 -3.99 12.65 2.48
C TRP A 40 -5.33 13.29 2.86
N LEU A 41 -6.44 12.85 2.25
CA LEU A 41 -7.75 13.47 2.45
C LEU A 41 -8.21 13.28 3.90
N LEU A 42 -7.98 12.09 4.47
CA LEU A 42 -8.37 11.78 5.84
C LEU A 42 -7.53 12.51 6.89
N GLN A 43 -6.34 12.98 6.52
CA GLN A 43 -5.44 13.75 7.38
C GLN A 43 -5.66 15.26 7.23
N SER A 44 -6.49 15.69 6.27
CA SER A 44 -6.79 17.12 6.07
C SER A 44 -7.29 17.85 7.32
N PRO A 45 -8.06 17.25 8.25
CA PRO A 45 -8.43 17.96 9.48
C PRO A 45 -7.22 18.31 10.36
N THR A 46 -6.14 17.52 10.32
CA THR A 46 -4.89 17.82 11.04
C THR A 46 -4.26 19.12 10.53
N LEU A 47 -4.31 19.37 9.21
CA LEU A 47 -3.78 20.59 8.60
C LEU A 47 -4.42 21.84 9.21
N PHE A 48 -5.74 21.83 9.32
CA PHE A 48 -6.51 22.99 9.82
C PHE A 48 -6.47 23.12 11.34
N LYS A 49 -6.39 22.00 12.09
CA LYS A 49 -6.43 22.02 13.56
C LYS A 49 -5.06 22.19 14.22
N LYS A 50 -4.02 21.60 13.63
CA LYS A 50 -2.70 21.47 14.26
C LYS A 50 -1.58 22.10 13.43
N GLY A 51 -1.80 22.34 12.14
CA GLY A 51 -0.85 22.99 11.24
C GLY A 51 -0.07 22.02 10.36
N PHE A 52 0.71 22.61 9.43
CA PHE A 52 1.34 21.89 8.32
C PHE A 52 2.36 20.83 8.75
N ARG A 53 3.15 21.09 9.80
CA ARG A 53 4.18 20.14 10.28
C ARG A 53 3.57 18.81 10.72
N TYR A 54 2.46 18.87 11.46
CA TYR A 54 1.75 17.68 11.94
C TYR A 54 1.04 16.96 10.81
N PHE A 55 0.44 17.71 9.88
CA PHE A 55 -0.14 17.15 8.68
C PHE A 55 0.88 16.36 7.84
N MET A 56 2.09 16.91 7.65
CA MET A 56 3.17 16.23 6.92
C MET A 56 3.67 14.99 7.65
N HIS A 57 3.71 14.99 8.99
CA HIS A 57 4.04 13.80 9.78
C HIS A 57 2.98 12.71 9.59
N ASP A 58 1.70 13.04 9.77
CA ASP A 58 0.60 12.07 9.66
C ASP A 58 0.54 11.47 8.24
N ILE A 59 0.74 12.30 7.21
CA ILE A 59 0.82 11.86 5.82
C ILE A 59 2.03 10.97 5.58
N ALA A 60 3.22 11.38 6.01
CA ALA A 60 4.44 10.59 5.80
C ALA A 60 4.35 9.22 6.51
N TRP A 61 3.72 9.20 7.69
CA TRP A 61 3.43 7.96 8.40
C TRP A 61 2.48 7.05 7.63
N GLU A 62 1.40 7.61 7.09
CA GLU A 62 0.42 6.85 6.31
C GLU A 62 1.03 6.34 4.98
N CYS A 63 1.83 7.15 4.30
CA CYS A 63 2.59 6.71 3.12
C CYS A 63 3.54 5.57 3.48
N LEU A 64 4.24 5.65 4.63
CA LEU A 64 5.08 4.56 5.12
C LEU A 64 4.27 3.30 5.46
N ARG A 65 3.11 3.45 6.11
CA ARG A 65 2.20 2.34 6.44
C ARG A 65 1.74 1.63 5.18
N LEU A 66 1.42 2.41 4.15
CA LEU A 66 1.13 1.86 2.84
C LEU A 66 2.39 1.14 2.33
N HIS A 67 3.54 1.78 2.12
CA HIS A 67 4.66 1.15 1.41
C HIS A 67 5.40 0.04 2.17
N SER A 68 5.39 0.07 3.50
CA SER A 68 6.05 -0.89 4.36
C SER A 68 5.22 -1.14 5.63
N PRO A 69 4.07 -1.84 5.50
CA PRO A 69 3.16 -2.04 6.62
C PRO A 69 3.80 -2.89 7.72
N GLY A 70 4.67 -3.84 7.37
CA GLY A 70 5.46 -4.59 8.35
C GLY A 70 6.34 -3.66 9.21
N TRP A 71 6.99 -2.65 8.62
CA TRP A 71 7.83 -1.70 9.35
C TRP A 71 7.01 -0.88 10.34
N VAL A 72 5.85 -0.39 9.89
CA VAL A 72 4.93 0.39 10.74
C VAL A 72 4.35 -0.49 11.84
N ALA A 73 3.96 -1.73 11.55
CA ALA A 73 3.53 -2.70 12.55
C ALA A 73 4.61 -2.96 13.59
N GLY A 74 5.84 -3.23 13.17
CA GLY A 74 6.97 -3.41 14.07
C GLY A 74 7.22 -2.17 14.93
N SER A 75 7.19 -0.97 14.33
CA SER A 75 7.40 0.30 15.03
C SER A 75 6.28 0.61 16.03
N ALA A 76 5.02 0.29 15.70
CA ALA A 76 3.87 0.47 16.57
C ALA A 76 3.88 -0.49 17.76
N LEU A 77 4.41 -1.71 17.59
CA LEU A 77 4.53 -2.71 18.65
C LEU A 77 5.81 -2.56 19.50
N HIS A 78 6.83 -1.87 18.98
CA HIS A 78 8.12 -1.76 19.66
C HIS A 78 8.08 -0.77 20.82
N LYS A 79 8.27 -1.26 22.06
CA LYS A 79 8.37 -0.46 23.29
C LYS A 79 7.17 0.49 23.51
N GLN A 80 6.00 0.06 23.08
CA GLN A 80 4.75 0.80 23.25
C GLN A 80 3.76 0.01 24.11
N ASP A 81 2.99 0.73 24.92
CA ASP A 81 1.88 0.14 25.65
C ASP A 81 0.78 -0.32 24.69
N ARG A 82 0.15 -1.45 25.01
CA ARG A 82 -0.85 -2.09 24.15
C ARG A 82 -2.01 -1.18 23.79
N LYS A 83 -2.40 -0.29 24.69
CA LYS A 83 -3.48 0.69 24.49
C LYS A 83 -3.21 1.69 23.36
N TYR A 84 -1.95 1.87 22.95
CA TYR A 84 -1.55 2.80 21.89
C TYR A 84 -1.32 2.12 20.53
N TRP A 85 -1.22 0.78 20.49
CA TRP A 85 -0.83 0.05 19.27
C TRP A 85 -1.67 0.38 18.05
N VAL A 86 -3.00 0.51 18.23
CA VAL A 86 -3.93 0.81 17.14
C VAL A 86 -3.63 2.16 16.52
N MET A 87 -3.56 3.22 17.33
CA MET A 87 -3.33 4.58 16.83
C MET A 87 -1.89 4.79 16.36
N ALA A 88 -0.92 4.16 17.02
CA ALA A 88 0.47 4.16 16.58
C ALA A 88 0.60 3.52 15.19
N TYR A 89 -0.15 2.45 14.91
CA TYR A 89 -0.15 1.82 13.60
C TYR A 89 -0.81 2.72 12.53
N TYR A 90 -2.04 3.17 12.75
CA TYR A 90 -2.82 3.89 11.72
C TYR A 90 -2.42 5.35 11.52
N THR A 91 -1.89 6.01 12.55
CA THR A 91 -1.66 7.47 12.51
C THR A 91 -0.27 7.88 12.99
N GLY A 92 0.51 6.97 13.57
CA GLY A 92 1.81 7.33 14.13
C GLY A 92 1.68 8.24 15.35
N ILE A 93 0.57 8.13 16.09
CA ILE A 93 0.30 8.92 17.29
C ILE A 93 0.06 7.96 18.46
N ASN A 94 0.75 8.21 19.57
CA ASN A 94 0.58 7.49 20.82
C ASN A 94 -0.60 8.10 21.57
N LYS A 95 -1.81 7.74 21.14
CA LYS A 95 -3.05 8.11 21.81
C LYS A 95 -3.97 6.91 21.94
N GLU A 96 -4.85 6.94 22.93
CA GLU A 96 -5.85 5.89 23.06
C GLU A 96 -6.87 6.01 21.92
N PRO A 97 -7.22 4.89 21.25
CA PRO A 97 -8.14 4.93 20.13
C PRO A 97 -9.54 5.31 20.61
N THR A 98 -10.13 6.33 20.00
CA THR A 98 -11.56 6.59 20.15
C THR A 98 -12.38 5.57 19.34
N TRP A 99 -13.65 5.40 19.67
CA TRP A 99 -14.56 4.56 18.89
C TRP A 99 -14.64 5.02 17.43
N PHE A 100 -14.68 6.33 17.20
CA PHE A 100 -14.71 6.91 15.86
C PHE A 100 -13.42 6.63 15.08
N ASP A 101 -12.26 6.79 15.71
CA ASP A 101 -10.96 6.50 15.07
C ASP A 101 -10.88 5.02 14.66
N THR A 102 -11.30 4.12 15.54
CA THR A 102 -11.29 2.68 15.28
C THR A 102 -12.22 2.32 14.13
N THR A 103 -13.48 2.79 14.16
CA THR A 103 -14.47 2.50 13.11
C THR A 103 -14.02 3.04 11.76
N LYS A 104 -13.50 4.27 11.71
CA LYS A 104 -12.99 4.88 10.47
C LYS A 104 -11.89 4.01 9.85
N ASN A 105 -10.90 3.61 10.65
CA ASN A 105 -9.75 2.85 10.15
C ASN A 105 -10.16 1.44 9.70
N VAL A 106 -11.04 0.78 10.45
CA VAL A 106 -11.59 -0.54 10.11
C VAL A 106 -12.39 -0.49 8.81
N VAL A 107 -13.21 0.55 8.59
CA VAL A 107 -13.97 0.72 7.34
C VAL A 107 -13.03 0.84 6.13
N ILE A 108 -11.94 1.61 6.25
CA ILE A 108 -10.95 1.76 5.17
C ILE A 108 -10.28 0.42 4.87
N ASP A 109 -9.86 -0.32 5.89
CA ASP A 109 -9.25 -1.64 5.71
C ASP A 109 -10.23 -2.63 5.07
N PHE A 110 -11.52 -2.60 5.44
CA PHE A 110 -12.55 -3.40 4.77
C PHE A 110 -12.75 -3.02 3.30
N LEU A 111 -12.69 -1.73 2.95
CA LEU A 111 -12.77 -1.30 1.54
C LEU A 111 -11.61 -1.88 0.71
N VAL A 112 -10.39 -1.92 1.27
CA VAL A 112 -9.23 -2.56 0.63
C VAL A 112 -9.45 -4.06 0.44
N ILE A 113 -9.97 -4.74 1.46
CA ILE A 113 -10.25 -6.18 1.40
C ILE A 113 -11.34 -6.48 0.37
N ILE A 114 -12.45 -5.74 0.39
CA ILE A 114 -13.54 -5.90 -0.59
C ILE A 114 -13.02 -5.66 -2.01
N SER A 115 -12.25 -4.59 -2.22
CA SER A 115 -11.64 -4.30 -3.52
C SER A 115 -10.74 -5.45 -4.00
N THR A 116 -9.96 -6.04 -3.10
CA THR A 116 -9.11 -7.20 -3.41
C THR A 116 -9.94 -8.43 -3.75
N ILE A 117 -10.96 -8.76 -2.95
CA ILE A 117 -11.86 -9.90 -3.20
C ILE A 117 -12.59 -9.73 -4.53
N SER A 118 -13.13 -8.55 -4.83
CA SER A 118 -13.79 -8.26 -6.11
C SER A 118 -12.85 -8.44 -7.30
N SER A 119 -11.58 -8.06 -7.14
CA SER A 119 -10.57 -8.21 -8.18
C SER A 119 -10.21 -9.66 -8.43
N VAL A 120 -9.98 -10.44 -7.36
CA VAL A 120 -9.72 -11.89 -7.45
C VAL A 120 -10.93 -12.62 -8.04
N TYR A 121 -12.14 -12.28 -7.59
CA TYR A 121 -13.37 -12.86 -8.12
C TYR A 121 -13.54 -12.61 -9.61
N LYS A 122 -13.29 -11.37 -10.05
CA LYS A 122 -13.36 -11.02 -11.48
C LYS A 122 -12.33 -11.80 -12.29
N LEU A 123 -11.13 -11.94 -11.76
CA LEU A 123 -10.07 -12.72 -12.38
C LEU A 123 -10.50 -14.19 -12.57
N CYS A 124 -10.99 -14.84 -11.51
CA CYS A 124 -11.48 -16.22 -11.58
C CYS A 124 -12.67 -16.40 -12.53
N LYS A 125 -13.55 -15.39 -12.68
CA LYS A 125 -14.75 -15.50 -13.53
C LYS A 125 -14.47 -15.21 -15.01
N ALA A 126 -13.54 -14.29 -15.32
CA ALA A 126 -13.23 -13.89 -16.69
C ALA A 126 -12.71 -15.06 -17.56
N GLU A 127 -12.13 -16.08 -16.92
CA GLU A 127 -11.53 -17.23 -17.60
C GLU A 127 -12.54 -18.33 -17.96
N LEU A 128 -13.72 -18.36 -17.32
CA LEU A 128 -14.80 -19.28 -17.73
C LEU A 128 -15.45 -18.89 -19.07
N SER A 129 -15.29 -17.64 -19.53
CA SER A 129 -15.75 -17.21 -20.85
C SER A 129 -14.61 -17.33 -21.86
N SER A 130 -14.52 -18.49 -22.50
CA SER A 130 -13.42 -18.99 -23.36
C SER A 130 -13.11 -18.20 -24.65
N GLN A 131 -13.52 -16.94 -24.79
CA GLN A 131 -13.28 -16.11 -25.98
C GLN A 131 -12.48 -14.82 -25.74
N SER A 132 -12.21 -14.43 -24.49
CA SER A 132 -11.49 -13.18 -24.17
C SER A 132 -9.99 -13.38 -23.90
N LEU A 133 -9.46 -14.57 -24.19
CA LEU A 133 -8.12 -15.04 -23.78
C LEU A 133 -6.94 -14.31 -24.48
N SER A 134 -7.19 -13.48 -25.50
CA SER A 134 -6.14 -12.65 -26.13
C SER A 134 -5.91 -11.30 -25.42
N HIS A 135 -6.75 -10.92 -24.46
CA HIS A 135 -6.63 -9.66 -23.73
C HIS A 135 -5.80 -9.82 -22.44
N LEU A 136 -4.50 -10.10 -22.61
CA LEU A 136 -3.43 -10.06 -21.60
C LEU A 136 -3.43 -8.80 -20.70
N GLY A 137 -4.16 -7.75 -21.07
CA GLY A 137 -4.35 -6.55 -20.27
C GLY A 137 -5.12 -6.76 -18.96
N GLY A 138 -6.09 -7.68 -18.93
CA GLY A 138 -6.98 -7.87 -17.78
C GLY A 138 -6.26 -8.23 -16.47
N LEU A 139 -5.17 -9.01 -16.56
CA LEU A 139 -4.35 -9.41 -15.41
C LEU A 139 -3.63 -8.20 -14.78
N ASN A 140 -3.18 -7.24 -15.59
CA ASN A 140 -2.58 -6.01 -15.08
C ASN A 140 -3.64 -5.03 -14.51
N GLY A 141 -4.92 -5.18 -14.84
CA GLY A 141 -5.97 -4.28 -14.30
C GLY A 141 -6.56 -4.69 -12.96
N ALA A 142 -6.49 -5.97 -12.61
CA ALA A 142 -7.12 -6.50 -11.40
C ALA A 142 -6.21 -6.50 -10.16
N LEU A 143 -4.89 -6.41 -10.30
CA LEU A 143 -3.98 -6.45 -9.15
C LEU A 143 -3.60 -5.12 -8.45
N PRO A 144 -4.06 -3.90 -8.80
CA PRO A 144 -3.54 -2.70 -8.14
C PRO A 144 -4.01 -2.51 -6.68
N ALA A 145 -5.09 -3.18 -6.25
CA ALA A 145 -5.50 -3.21 -4.84
C ALA A 145 -4.68 -4.20 -3.98
N TYR A 146 -4.08 -5.20 -4.62
CA TYR A 146 -3.33 -6.28 -3.98
C TYR A 146 -2.19 -5.81 -3.05
N PRO A 147 -1.42 -4.75 -3.38
CA PRO A 147 -0.31 -4.33 -2.52
C PRO A 147 -0.76 -3.47 -1.34
N SER A 148 -2.02 -3.01 -1.28
CA SER A 148 -2.59 -2.33 -0.10
C SER A 148 -3.13 -3.33 0.93
N LEU A 149 -3.39 -4.58 0.52
CA LEU A 149 -3.90 -5.64 1.39
C LEU A 149 -3.04 -5.89 2.63
N PRO A 150 -1.69 -5.93 2.56
CA PRO A 150 -0.87 -6.12 3.74
C PRO A 150 -1.07 -5.03 4.80
N ALA A 151 -1.28 -3.77 4.40
CA ALA A 151 -1.55 -2.70 5.34
C ALA A 151 -2.91 -2.86 6.05
N ALA A 152 -3.91 -3.34 5.32
CA ALA A 152 -5.24 -3.60 5.88
C ALA A 152 -5.26 -4.80 6.83
N VAL A 153 -4.64 -5.92 6.42
CA VAL A 153 -4.59 -7.13 7.25
C VAL A 153 -3.77 -6.91 8.52
N TYR A 154 -2.63 -6.20 8.45
CA TYR A 154 -1.91 -5.80 9.66
C TYR A 154 -2.73 -4.87 10.55
N GLY A 155 -3.49 -3.93 9.97
CA GLY A 155 -4.36 -3.03 10.72
C GLY A 155 -5.43 -3.77 11.52
N LEU A 156 -6.17 -4.67 10.86
CA LEU A 156 -7.18 -5.51 11.51
C LEU A 156 -6.55 -6.45 12.54
N TRP A 157 -5.40 -7.06 12.22
CA TRP A 157 -4.69 -7.94 13.14
C TRP A 157 -4.23 -7.20 14.40
N ILE A 158 -3.60 -6.03 14.27
CA ILE A 158 -3.15 -5.22 15.41
C ILE A 158 -4.36 -4.76 16.22
N SER A 159 -5.46 -4.37 15.56
CA SER A 159 -6.71 -3.97 16.22
C SER A 159 -7.29 -5.10 17.07
N LEU A 160 -7.24 -6.34 16.58
CA LEU A 160 -7.65 -7.52 17.34
C LEU A 160 -6.66 -7.82 18.46
N ALA A 161 -5.36 -7.86 18.15
CA ALA A 161 -4.31 -8.19 19.08
C ALA A 161 -4.21 -7.22 20.25
N ALA A 162 -4.52 -5.94 20.03
CA ALA A 162 -4.58 -4.91 21.08
C ALA A 162 -5.62 -5.22 22.18
N ARG A 163 -6.63 -6.05 21.88
CA ARG A 163 -7.64 -6.52 22.84
C ARG A 163 -7.26 -7.82 23.54
N THR A 164 -6.24 -8.52 23.04
CA THR A 164 -5.78 -9.79 23.61
C THR A 164 -4.67 -9.57 24.64
N GLN A 165 -4.44 -10.54 25.52
CA GLN A 165 -3.32 -10.51 26.48
C GLN A 165 -2.01 -11.13 25.97
N LEU A 166 -1.91 -11.44 24.66
CA LEU A 166 -0.78 -12.16 24.08
C LEU A 166 0.53 -11.37 24.12
N ARG A 167 1.65 -12.07 24.37
CA ARG A 167 2.99 -11.47 24.33
C ARG A 167 3.29 -10.92 22.92
N VAL A 168 4.04 -9.81 22.84
CA VAL A 168 4.31 -9.10 21.57
C VAL A 168 4.90 -10.03 20.50
N TRP A 169 5.85 -10.90 20.85
CA TRP A 169 6.45 -11.82 19.89
C TRP A 169 5.43 -12.81 19.30
N ILE A 170 4.43 -13.25 20.09
CA ILE A 170 3.34 -14.11 19.63
C ILE A 170 2.46 -13.33 18.65
N VAL A 171 2.14 -12.08 18.99
CA VAL A 171 1.35 -11.19 18.12
C VAL A 171 2.03 -10.98 16.77
N VAL A 172 3.34 -10.70 16.76
CA VAL A 172 4.12 -10.55 15.53
C VAL A 172 4.12 -11.84 14.72
N THR A 173 4.33 -13.00 15.37
CA THR A 173 4.40 -14.30 14.69
C THR A 173 3.06 -14.69 14.08
N ILE A 174 1.95 -14.57 14.82
CA ILE A 174 0.61 -14.90 14.29
C ILE A 174 0.24 -13.94 13.15
N GLY A 175 0.51 -12.64 13.29
CA GLY A 175 0.25 -11.68 12.23
C GLY A 175 0.98 -12.03 10.93
N PHE A 176 2.24 -12.45 11.06
CA PHE A 176 3.03 -12.94 9.94
C PHE A 176 2.46 -14.22 9.30
N VAL A 177 2.00 -15.18 10.11
CA VAL A 177 1.38 -16.41 9.60
C VAL A 177 0.07 -16.10 8.85
N ILE A 178 -0.79 -15.25 9.42
CA ILE A 178 -2.05 -14.81 8.78
C ILE A 178 -1.74 -14.13 7.44
N MET A 179 -0.79 -13.20 7.43
CA MET A 179 -0.38 -12.51 6.20
C MET A 179 0.11 -13.48 5.12
N SER A 180 0.98 -14.42 5.50
CA SER A 180 1.53 -15.41 4.59
C SER A 180 0.44 -16.33 4.04
N ALA A 181 -0.51 -16.76 4.88
CA ALA A 181 -1.64 -17.58 4.47
C ALA A 181 -2.57 -16.85 3.50
N VAL A 182 -2.86 -15.56 3.73
CA VAL A 182 -3.69 -14.74 2.83
C VAL A 182 -3.00 -14.58 1.47
N ILE A 183 -1.70 -14.26 1.47
CA ILE A 183 -0.94 -14.08 0.23
C ILE A 183 -0.83 -15.40 -0.55
N ALA A 184 -0.51 -16.50 0.14
CA ALA A 184 -0.43 -17.83 -0.46
C ALA A 184 -1.80 -18.28 -1.00
N GLY A 185 -2.89 -18.00 -0.29
CA GLY A 185 -4.25 -18.30 -0.74
C GLY A 185 -4.59 -17.57 -2.03
N ILE A 186 -4.30 -16.26 -2.12
CA ILE A 186 -4.53 -15.49 -3.35
C ILE A 186 -3.63 -15.99 -4.48
N ALA A 187 -2.35 -16.23 -4.22
CA ALA A 187 -1.42 -16.74 -5.21
C ALA A 187 -1.84 -18.11 -5.74
N THR A 188 -2.31 -19.01 -4.86
CA THR A 188 -2.80 -20.34 -5.24
C THR A 188 -4.07 -20.21 -6.07
N SER A 189 -5.02 -19.36 -5.68
CA SER A 189 -6.22 -19.11 -6.49
C SER A 189 -5.88 -18.63 -7.89
N ILE A 190 -4.92 -17.70 -8.02
CA ILE A 190 -4.46 -17.20 -9.32
C ILE A 190 -3.74 -18.30 -10.11
N ALA A 191 -2.85 -19.06 -9.47
CA ALA A 191 -2.09 -20.12 -10.12
C ALA A 191 -2.97 -21.28 -10.60
N LEU A 192 -4.05 -21.60 -9.88
CA LEU A 192 -5.01 -22.62 -10.28
C LEU A 192 -5.91 -22.14 -11.43
N THR A 193 -6.10 -20.83 -11.55
CA THR A 193 -6.87 -20.26 -12.65
C THR A 193 -6.00 -20.07 -13.89
N ASP A 194 -4.76 -19.58 -13.75
CA ASP A 194 -3.89 -19.22 -14.88
C ASP A 194 -3.59 -20.38 -15.86
N GLN A 195 -4.32 -20.42 -16.97
CA GLN A 195 -4.06 -21.34 -18.09
C GLN A 195 -3.14 -20.74 -19.18
N SER A 196 -2.80 -19.44 -19.07
CA SER A 196 -2.05 -18.72 -20.10
C SER A 196 -0.56 -19.07 -20.12
N GLY A 197 0.01 -19.50 -18.98
CA GLY A 197 1.42 -19.84 -18.85
C GLY A 197 2.38 -18.64 -18.79
N ASP A 198 1.86 -17.41 -18.90
CA ASP A 198 2.69 -16.20 -18.93
C ASP A 198 3.22 -15.78 -17.55
N ASN A 199 2.75 -16.40 -16.46
CA ASN A 199 3.30 -16.27 -15.10
C ASN A 199 3.40 -14.82 -14.57
N ILE A 200 2.62 -13.89 -15.12
CA ILE A 200 2.70 -12.44 -14.84
C ILE A 200 2.34 -12.11 -13.37
N TRP A 201 1.55 -12.97 -12.72
CA TRP A 201 1.14 -12.85 -11.33
C TRP A 201 2.26 -13.14 -10.31
N ILE A 202 3.32 -13.84 -10.71
CA ILE A 202 4.43 -14.23 -9.82
C ILE A 202 5.09 -12.99 -9.22
N ALA A 203 5.39 -11.98 -10.03
CA ALA A 203 6.08 -10.78 -9.55
C ALA A 203 5.25 -10.01 -8.50
N PRO A 204 3.98 -9.64 -8.72
CA PRO A 204 3.11 -9.06 -7.69
C PRO A 204 3.03 -9.90 -6.40
N THR A 205 2.93 -11.22 -6.50
CA THR A 205 2.92 -12.12 -5.33
C THR A 205 4.23 -12.04 -4.55
N ILE A 206 5.38 -12.16 -5.23
CA ILE A 206 6.70 -12.04 -4.60
C ILE A 206 6.81 -10.69 -3.87
N PHE A 207 6.35 -9.62 -4.49
CA PHE A 207 6.41 -8.29 -3.89
C PHE A 207 5.45 -8.12 -2.70
N ALA A 208 4.25 -8.72 -2.73
CA ALA A 208 3.34 -8.74 -1.59
C ALA A 208 3.95 -9.50 -0.41
N ILE A 209 4.63 -10.63 -0.67
CA ILE A 209 5.44 -11.35 0.32
C ILE A 209 6.49 -10.39 0.89
N TYR A 210 7.28 -9.70 0.05
CA TYR A 210 8.29 -8.76 0.52
C TYR A 210 7.74 -7.62 1.38
N MET A 211 6.54 -7.10 1.08
CA MET A 211 5.89 -6.07 1.89
C MET A 211 5.30 -6.59 3.20
N ALA A 212 4.85 -7.85 3.21
CA ALA A 212 4.29 -8.48 4.39
C ALA A 212 5.37 -8.87 5.40
N PHE A 213 6.53 -9.30 4.93
CA PHE A 213 7.58 -9.77 5.81
C PHE A 213 8.25 -8.62 6.58
N PRO A 214 8.53 -8.80 7.88
CA PRO A 214 9.32 -7.86 8.64
C PRO A 214 10.83 -8.03 8.37
N PHE A 215 11.24 -8.17 7.10
CA PHE A 215 12.64 -8.36 6.66
C PHE A 215 13.59 -7.25 7.17
N PHE A 216 13.04 -6.11 7.54
CA PHE A 216 13.76 -4.98 8.10
C PHE A 216 14.38 -5.23 9.49
N LEU A 217 13.88 -6.22 10.25
CA LEU A 217 14.55 -6.68 11.47
C LEU A 217 15.95 -7.26 11.16
N LEU A 218 16.15 -7.69 9.91
CA LEU A 218 17.39 -8.29 9.45
C LEU A 218 18.26 -7.25 8.74
N HIS A 219 17.77 -6.51 7.74
CA HIS A 219 18.61 -5.61 6.92
C HIS A 219 17.91 -4.31 6.50
N HIS A 220 18.40 -3.16 7.00
CA HIS A 220 17.81 -1.83 6.73
C HIS A 220 17.95 -1.40 5.26
N LYS A 221 18.99 -1.89 4.55
CA LYS A 221 19.22 -1.60 3.13
C LYS A 221 18.13 -2.19 2.23
N LEU A 222 17.50 -3.30 2.64
CA LEU A 222 16.41 -3.92 1.90
C LEU A 222 15.13 -3.07 1.94
N LEU A 223 14.98 -2.20 2.93
CA LEU A 223 13.78 -1.38 3.08
C LEU A 223 13.58 -0.43 1.89
N LEU A 224 14.65 0.20 1.41
CA LEU A 224 14.60 1.08 0.22
C LEU A 224 14.17 0.32 -1.03
N VAL A 225 14.71 -0.89 -1.22
CA VAL A 225 14.34 -1.77 -2.33
C VAL A 225 12.87 -2.18 -2.21
N CYS A 226 12.41 -2.59 -1.02
CA CYS A 226 11.02 -2.96 -0.78
C CYS A 226 10.04 -1.82 -1.07
N MET A 227 10.37 -0.57 -0.70
CA MET A 227 9.50 0.58 -1.00
C MET A 227 9.45 0.89 -2.50
N LEU A 228 10.59 0.82 -3.21
CA LEU A 228 10.63 1.00 -4.66
C LEU A 228 9.76 -0.05 -5.36
N LEU A 229 9.92 -1.31 -4.98
CA LEU A 229 9.12 -2.42 -5.49
C LEU A 229 7.63 -2.24 -5.13
N SER A 230 7.33 -1.75 -3.94
CA SER A 230 5.97 -1.42 -3.51
C SER A 230 5.28 -0.42 -4.44
N ILE A 231 5.98 0.64 -4.85
CA ILE A 231 5.43 1.63 -5.78
C ILE A 231 5.16 1.02 -7.14
N LEU A 232 6.14 0.28 -7.67
CA LEU A 232 6.00 -0.39 -8.96
C LEU A 232 4.81 -1.33 -8.96
N THR A 233 4.58 -2.08 -7.88
CA THR A 233 3.42 -2.98 -7.81
C THR A 233 2.07 -2.29 -7.66
N ARG A 234 2.01 -1.12 -7.04
CA ARG A 234 0.75 -0.39 -6.85
C ARG A 234 0.35 0.41 -8.06
N LEU A 235 1.33 1.08 -8.65
CA LEU A 235 1.08 2.07 -9.70
C LEU A 235 1.38 1.49 -11.07
N GLY A 236 2.34 0.57 -11.17
CA GLY A 236 2.68 -0.08 -12.43
C GLY A 236 1.47 -0.69 -13.14
N PRO A 237 0.55 -1.40 -12.45
CA PRO A 237 -0.63 -1.95 -13.12
C PRO A 237 -1.62 -0.86 -13.61
N LEU A 238 -1.78 0.23 -12.85
CA LEU A 238 -2.62 1.38 -13.25
C LEU A 238 -2.01 2.16 -14.41
N ILE A 239 -0.71 2.46 -14.35
CA ILE A 239 0.03 3.20 -15.37
C ILE A 239 0.16 2.37 -16.64
N GLY A 240 0.55 1.11 -16.49
CA GLY A 240 0.64 0.15 -17.58
C GLY A 240 -0.69 0.04 -18.29
N GLY A 241 -1.77 -0.23 -17.56
CA GLY A 241 -3.10 -0.35 -18.16
C GLY A 241 -3.63 0.92 -18.81
N ALA A 242 -3.32 2.09 -18.27
CA ALA A 242 -3.67 3.36 -18.90
C ALA A 242 -2.89 3.65 -20.20
N LEU A 243 -1.68 3.09 -20.36
CA LEU A 243 -0.79 3.40 -21.50
C LEU A 243 -0.75 2.28 -22.56
N THR A 244 -1.10 1.05 -22.22
CA THR A 244 -1.06 -0.11 -23.11
C THR A 244 -1.96 0.02 -24.33
N THR A 245 -1.45 -0.42 -25.48
CA THR A 245 -2.20 -0.77 -26.71
C THR A 245 -2.22 -2.30 -26.83
N PRO A 246 -3.37 -2.97 -27.06
CA PRO A 246 -4.74 -2.46 -27.33
C PRO A 246 -5.56 -2.07 -26.08
N PRO A 247 -6.70 -1.35 -26.24
CA PRO A 247 -7.59 -1.04 -25.12
C PRO A 247 -8.20 -2.31 -24.51
N TYR A 248 -8.33 -2.34 -23.19
CA TYR A 248 -8.97 -3.45 -22.48
C TYR A 248 -9.68 -2.96 -21.20
N PRO A 249 -10.75 -3.64 -20.74
CA PRO A 249 -11.39 -3.30 -19.48
C PRO A 249 -10.49 -3.59 -18.27
N PRO A 250 -10.31 -2.66 -17.31
CA PRO A 250 -11.15 -1.48 -17.14
C PRO A 250 -10.55 -0.15 -17.66
N PHE A 251 -9.37 -0.15 -18.28
CA PHE A 251 -8.70 1.09 -18.68
C PHE A 251 -9.07 1.62 -20.06
N CYS A 252 -9.89 0.89 -20.81
CA CYS A 252 -10.34 1.31 -22.13
C CYS A 252 -11.09 2.66 -22.13
N VAL A 253 -11.82 2.99 -21.05
CA VAL A 253 -12.52 4.29 -20.90
C VAL A 253 -11.62 5.34 -20.27
N VAL A 254 -10.66 4.95 -19.43
CA VAL A 254 -9.84 5.85 -18.62
C VAL A 254 -8.38 5.82 -19.10
N ARG A 255 -8.18 6.04 -20.39
CA ARG A 255 -6.90 5.84 -21.07
C ARG A 255 -6.05 7.11 -21.16
N GLY A 256 -4.73 6.91 -21.22
CA GLY A 256 -3.76 7.91 -21.61
C GLY A 256 -3.07 8.60 -20.42
N TRP A 257 -2.25 9.60 -20.77
CA TRP A 257 -1.45 10.36 -19.80
C TRP A 257 -2.29 11.14 -18.79
N GLY A 258 -3.57 11.41 -19.09
CA GLY A 258 -4.50 12.05 -18.16
C GLY A 258 -4.74 11.25 -16.87
N LEU A 259 -4.70 9.92 -16.93
CA LEU A 259 -4.74 9.06 -15.74
C LEU A 259 -3.33 8.70 -15.28
N ALA A 260 -2.48 8.25 -16.20
CA ALA A 260 -1.15 7.74 -15.87
C ALA A 260 -0.26 8.80 -15.20
N GLY A 261 -0.30 10.05 -15.67
CA GLY A 261 0.50 11.15 -15.16
C GLY A 261 0.21 11.48 -13.69
N PRO A 262 -1.05 11.80 -13.32
CA PRO A 262 -1.42 12.06 -11.93
C PRO A 262 -1.15 10.88 -10.99
N VAL A 263 -1.42 9.64 -11.43
CA VAL A 263 -1.15 8.43 -10.63
C VAL A 263 0.36 8.27 -10.38
N LEU A 264 1.19 8.48 -11.40
CA LEU A 264 2.65 8.46 -11.26
C LEU A 264 3.15 9.57 -10.33
N GLY A 265 2.64 10.80 -10.50
CA GLY A 265 3.01 11.95 -9.68
C GLY A 265 2.68 11.74 -8.19
N LEU A 266 1.46 11.29 -7.89
CA LEU A 266 1.05 10.93 -6.53
C LEU A 266 1.89 9.80 -5.95
N GLY A 267 2.28 8.84 -6.80
CA GLY A 267 3.21 7.78 -6.46
C GLY A 267 4.58 8.24 -6.01
N ILE A 268 5.20 9.12 -6.81
CA ILE A 268 6.51 9.70 -6.51
C ILE A 268 6.44 10.52 -5.22
N ILE A 269 5.38 11.32 -5.04
CA ILE A 269 5.17 12.08 -3.81
C ILE A 269 5.02 11.14 -2.61
N GLY A 270 4.17 10.12 -2.72
CA GLY A 270 3.97 9.12 -1.66
C GLY A 270 5.25 8.38 -1.30
N PHE A 271 6.10 8.05 -2.27
CA PHE A 271 7.41 7.46 -2.03
C PHE A 271 8.33 8.36 -1.23
N LEU A 272 8.49 9.61 -1.65
CA LEU A 272 9.37 10.57 -0.97
C LEU A 272 8.89 10.83 0.47
N LEU A 273 7.58 10.84 0.68
CA LEU A 273 6.98 10.97 2.00
C LEU A 273 7.19 9.71 2.84
N ALA A 274 7.07 8.51 2.26
CA ALA A 274 7.38 7.27 2.96
C ALA A 274 8.86 7.19 3.34
N LEU A 275 9.78 7.64 2.47
CA LEU A 275 11.21 7.73 2.79
C LEU A 275 11.46 8.62 4.01
N ASN A 276 10.77 9.77 4.08
CA ASN A 276 10.81 10.62 5.27
C ASN A 276 10.22 9.88 6.49
N GLY A 277 9.10 9.17 6.30
CA GLY A 277 8.42 8.36 7.28
C GLY A 277 9.32 7.38 8.04
N ILE A 278 10.31 6.77 7.38
CA ILE A 278 11.24 5.80 8.02
C ILE A 278 11.94 6.39 9.25
N PHE A 279 12.24 7.68 9.18
CA PHE A 279 12.94 8.40 10.25
C PHE A 279 11.97 8.92 11.31
N LEU A 280 10.66 8.83 11.06
CA LEU A 280 9.64 9.24 12.01
C LEU A 280 9.46 8.17 13.09
N ARG A 281 9.09 8.64 14.28
CA ARG A 281 8.59 7.80 15.36
C ARG A 281 7.15 8.17 15.66
N PRO A 282 6.38 7.24 16.25
CA PRO A 282 5.09 7.59 16.80
C PRO A 282 5.25 8.72 17.82
N ARG A 283 4.54 9.83 17.60
CA ARG A 283 4.62 11.04 18.43
C ARG A 283 3.66 10.96 19.61
N ALA A 284 3.97 11.65 20.71
CA ALA A 284 3.03 11.77 21.81
C ALA A 284 1.90 12.73 21.42
N GLU A 285 0.70 12.54 21.98
CA GLU A 285 -0.40 13.50 21.77
C GLU A 285 -0.12 14.85 22.44
N GLU A 286 0.62 14.85 23.55
CA GLU A 286 0.93 16.03 24.38
C GLU A 286 1.88 17.03 23.69
N ASP A 287 2.70 16.58 22.74
CA ASP A 287 3.57 17.46 21.92
C ASP A 287 2.76 18.52 21.16
N ILE A 288 1.45 18.28 20.96
CA ILE A 288 0.53 19.14 20.21
C ILE A 288 0.04 20.33 21.04
N VAL A 289 0.02 20.22 22.37
CA VAL A 289 -0.52 21.26 23.26
C VAL A 289 0.59 22.22 23.73
N GLY A 290 1.84 21.75 23.84
CA GLY A 290 2.95 22.55 24.35
C GLY A 290 3.60 23.54 23.37
N GLU A 291 3.46 23.33 22.05
CA GLU A 291 4.18 24.13 21.05
C GLU A 291 3.45 25.44 20.66
N SER A 292 2.27 25.72 21.23
CA SER A 292 1.58 27.02 21.07
C SER A 292 2.18 28.15 21.93
N ILE A 293 3.16 27.85 22.81
CA ILE A 293 3.77 28.84 23.72
C ILE A 293 5.31 28.94 23.59
N GLY A 294 6.00 28.02 22.91
CA GLY A 294 7.47 27.97 22.94
C GLY A 294 8.15 27.84 21.58
N THR A 295 8.64 28.95 21.05
CA THR A 295 9.55 28.97 19.90
C THR A 295 10.88 28.25 20.19
N SER A 296 11.34 27.48 19.21
CA SER A 296 12.75 27.13 18.93
C SER A 296 13.59 26.52 20.07
N SER A 297 13.59 25.19 20.21
CA SER A 297 14.67 24.49 20.94
C SER A 297 14.90 23.01 20.54
N PHE A 298 13.98 22.38 19.79
CA PHE A 298 14.05 20.92 19.60
C PHE A 298 15.01 20.42 18.50
N ARG A 299 15.70 21.30 17.75
CA ARG A 299 16.51 20.89 16.58
C ARG A 299 17.91 20.35 16.93
N ALA A 300 18.40 20.50 18.17
CA ALA A 300 19.74 20.05 18.55
C ALA A 300 19.80 18.67 19.24
N LYS A 301 18.72 18.23 19.91
CA LYS A 301 18.81 17.09 20.84
C LYS A 301 18.65 15.71 20.20
N THR A 302 18.23 15.63 18.94
CA THR A 302 17.95 14.36 18.25
C THR A 302 19.13 13.79 17.47
N ARG A 303 20.19 14.58 17.19
CA ARG A 303 21.34 14.11 16.40
C ARG A 303 22.46 13.50 17.25
N GLU A 304 22.78 14.09 18.41
CA GLU A 304 23.86 13.61 19.29
C GLU A 304 23.52 12.32 20.06
N ASP A 305 22.24 12.05 20.32
CA ASP A 305 21.80 10.85 21.04
C ASP A 305 21.75 9.60 20.13
N TRP A 306 21.83 9.78 18.81
CA TRP A 306 21.94 8.67 17.85
C TRP A 306 23.38 8.15 17.72
N ASP A 307 24.38 9.02 17.60
CA ASP A 307 25.78 8.60 17.43
C ASP A 307 26.36 7.91 18.68
N SER A 308 26.01 8.40 19.87
CA SER A 308 26.51 7.82 21.13
C SER A 308 25.94 6.42 21.42
N ARG A 309 24.68 6.15 21.05
CA ARG A 309 24.04 4.83 21.24
C ARG A 309 24.37 3.84 20.11
N PHE A 310 24.69 4.32 18.91
CA PHE A 310 25.09 3.46 17.79
C PHE A 310 26.53 2.94 17.97
N ILE A 311 27.46 3.79 18.42
CA ILE A 311 28.85 3.40 18.69
C ILE A 311 28.95 2.44 19.89
N SER A 312 28.11 2.61 20.93
CA SER A 312 28.15 1.72 22.11
C SER A 312 27.58 0.32 21.85
N LYS A 313 26.66 0.16 20.89
CA LYS A 313 26.12 -1.16 20.52
C LYS A 313 27.02 -1.97 19.60
N VAL A 314 27.79 -1.33 18.71
CA VAL A 314 28.74 -2.03 17.83
C VAL A 314 29.98 -2.53 18.59
N LYS A 315 30.34 -1.91 19.73
CA LYS A 315 31.41 -2.44 20.60
C LYS A 315 31.00 -3.63 21.46
N ARG A 316 29.70 -3.86 21.68
CA ARG A 316 29.22 -4.92 22.59
C ARG A 316 28.95 -6.28 21.91
N THR A 317 29.11 -6.36 20.59
CA THR A 317 28.97 -7.60 19.80
C THR A 317 30.30 -8.26 19.41
N ARG A 318 31.44 -7.88 20.03
CA ARG A 318 32.74 -8.52 19.81
C ARG A 318 33.23 -9.44 20.95
N TYR A 319 32.43 -9.64 21.98
CA TYR A 319 32.70 -10.62 23.02
C TYR A 319 31.39 -11.28 23.37
N TRP A 320 31.20 -12.50 22.85
CA TRP A 320 30.29 -13.60 23.17
C TRP A 320 29.99 -14.34 21.86
#